data_AF-A0A1I1L5A6-F1
#
_entry.id   AF-A0A1I1L5A6-F1
#
_cell.length_a   1.000
_cell.length_b   1.000
_cell.length_c   1.000
_cell.angle_alpha   90.00
_cell.angle_beta   90.00
_cell.angle_gamma   90.00
#
_symmetry.space_group_name_H-M   'P 1'
#
loop_
_entity.id
_entity.type
_entity.pdbx_description
1 polymer ?
#
loop_
_entity_poly.entity_id
_entity_poly.type
_entity_poly.pdbx_seq_one_letter_code
_entity_poly.pdbx_strand_id
1 'polypeptide(L)'
;MLKISGILGNARLGVIALAVAAAVSLPATTAEAAGGCARPAISGGNQPVDPGRIDQARLNAAIVAEVNYLRCRKGLSRLAAPAGLQKVAAGHARWMARAGTLTHTSNQSGRRTPQQRVVSTGLVRRMGSENIAKVSLYRLDEVGRFQIKNAESCSFATANGNRIGRHTYSSLARYVARLWYNSSAHRRNLMDGRARMTGTGASYDARGRNCGNIYITQNFAG
;
A
#
# COMPACT_ATOMS: atom_id res chain seq x y z
N MET A 1 93.06 27.19 32.97
CA MET A 1 93.95 27.76 31.95
C MET A 1 93.12 28.35 30.84
N LEU A 2 93.36 29.63 30.54
CA LEU A 2 92.65 30.49 29.60
C LEU A 2 92.92 30.08 28.14
N LYS A 3 91.94 30.20 27.24
CA LYS A 3 92.19 30.59 25.85
C LYS A 3 90.94 31.18 25.18
N ILE A 4 91.21 32.28 24.47
CA ILE A 4 90.32 33.28 23.86
C ILE A 4 90.10 32.92 22.37
N SER A 5 89.13 33.62 21.76
CA SER A 5 88.88 33.82 20.31
C SER A 5 87.88 32.84 19.71
N GLY A 6 86.78 33.22 19.06
CA GLY A 6 86.46 34.46 18.34
C GLY A 6 86.27 34.13 16.85
N ILE A 7 85.26 34.77 16.24
CA ILE A 7 85.04 35.01 14.79
C ILE A 7 83.79 34.34 14.17
N LEU A 8 82.89 35.27 13.80
CA LEU A 8 81.90 35.37 12.72
C LEU A 8 81.74 34.23 11.71
N GLY A 9 80.47 34.02 11.30
CA GLY A 9 80.19 33.63 9.92
C GLY A 9 78.77 33.15 9.63
N ASN A 10 78.05 33.99 8.89
CA ASN A 10 77.01 33.65 7.91
C ASN A 10 75.56 33.45 8.40
N ALA A 11 74.83 34.56 8.31
CA ALA A 11 73.39 34.58 8.11
C ALA A 11 72.99 33.76 6.87
N ARG A 12 72.04 32.84 7.04
CA ARG A 12 71.22 32.30 5.96
C ARG A 12 69.80 32.79 6.18
N LEU A 13 69.29 33.61 5.25
CA LEU A 13 67.88 33.94 5.15
C LEU A 13 67.11 32.63 4.91
N GLY A 14 66.39 32.16 5.94
CA GLY A 14 65.36 31.14 5.79
C GLY A 14 64.07 31.80 5.34
N VAL A 15 63.67 31.57 4.09
CA VAL A 15 62.33 31.90 3.60
C VAL A 15 61.34 30.98 4.32
N ILE A 16 60.63 31.52 5.32
CA ILE A 16 59.52 30.83 5.97
C ILE A 16 58.34 30.88 4.99
N ALA A 17 58.11 29.76 4.29
CA ALA A 17 56.91 29.57 3.50
C ALA A 17 55.70 29.51 4.43
N LEU A 18 54.89 30.56 4.42
CA LEU A 18 53.61 30.64 5.13
C LEU A 18 52.64 29.66 4.45
N ALA A 19 52.49 28.45 4.99
CA ALA A 19 51.46 27.52 4.55
C ALA A 19 50.09 28.05 4.98
N VAL A 20 49.41 28.78 4.10
CA VAL A 20 48.00 29.12 4.25
C VAL A 20 47.20 27.84 4.10
N ALA A 21 46.81 27.24 5.23
CA ALA A 21 45.83 26.18 5.26
C ALA A 21 44.47 26.76 4.82
N ALA A 22 44.19 26.69 3.53
CA ALA A 22 42.85 26.94 3.01
C ALA A 22 41.93 25.83 3.57
N ALA A 23 41.23 26.15 4.66
CA ALA A 23 40.13 25.34 5.14
C ALA A 23 39.03 25.37 4.08
N VAL A 24 39.05 24.39 3.18
CA VAL A 24 37.94 24.12 2.27
C VAL A 24 36.80 23.63 3.16
N SER A 25 35.94 24.57 3.57
CA SER A 25 34.64 24.25 4.14
C SER A 25 33.83 23.55 3.07
N LEU A 26 33.85 22.21 3.11
CA LEU A 26 32.95 21.38 2.33
C LEU A 26 31.53 21.83 2.69
N PRO A 27 30.69 22.21 1.72
CA PRO A 27 29.28 22.42 2.01
C PRO A 27 28.76 21.09 2.55
N ALA A 28 28.25 21.10 3.78
CA ALA A 28 27.46 20.00 4.29
C ALA A 28 26.30 19.85 3.33
N THR A 29 26.38 18.85 2.45
CA THR A 29 25.26 18.47 1.62
C THR A 29 24.14 18.10 2.58
N THR A 30 23.17 19.00 2.76
CA THR A 30 21.87 18.61 3.28
C THR A 30 21.42 17.46 2.41
N ALA A 31 21.25 16.29 3.00
CA ALA A 31 20.62 15.16 2.32
C ALA A 31 19.19 15.58 1.95
N GLU A 32 19.04 16.24 0.81
CA GLU A 32 17.76 16.58 0.22
C GLU A 32 17.04 15.28 -0.13
N ALA A 33 16.07 14.93 0.70
CA ALA A 33 14.86 14.21 0.36
C ALA A 33 14.97 13.17 -0.77
N ALA A 34 15.74 12.10 -0.57
CA ALA A 34 15.45 10.82 -1.23
C ALA A 34 14.23 10.12 -0.57
N GLY A 35 13.19 10.89 -0.25
CA GLY A 35 11.92 10.40 0.29
C GLY A 35 11.03 9.87 -0.82
N GLY A 36 11.52 8.91 -1.61
CA GLY A 36 10.74 8.28 -2.68
C GLY A 36 9.44 7.70 -2.14
N CYS A 37 8.43 7.56 -3.01
CA CYS A 37 7.16 6.91 -2.64
C CYS A 37 7.41 5.52 -2.06
N ALA A 38 7.28 5.37 -0.74
CA ALA A 38 7.50 4.12 -0.04
C ALA A 38 6.19 3.41 0.30
N ARG A 39 6.27 2.09 0.43
CA ARG A 39 5.17 1.24 0.94
C ARG A 39 5.42 1.05 2.44
N PRO A 40 4.57 1.58 3.33
CA PRO A 40 4.75 1.32 4.75
C PRO A 40 4.53 -0.17 5.04
N ALA A 41 5.32 -0.72 5.96
CA ALA A 41 5.07 -2.04 6.50
C ALA A 41 3.77 -2.00 7.31
N ILE A 42 2.93 -3.04 7.15
CA ILE A 42 1.69 -3.19 7.92
C ILE A 42 1.94 -4.24 8.98
N SER A 43 1.65 -3.90 10.24
CA SER A 43 1.72 -4.87 11.34
C SER A 43 0.85 -6.09 11.02
N GLY A 44 1.47 -7.28 11.05
CA GLY A 44 0.82 -8.53 10.68
C GLY A 44 0.43 -8.64 9.19
N GLY A 45 0.97 -7.79 8.31
CA GLY A 45 0.67 -7.78 6.88
C GLY A 45 1.03 -9.09 6.16
N ASN A 46 2.06 -9.79 6.64
CA ASN A 46 2.47 -11.10 6.14
C ASN A 46 1.63 -12.26 6.70
N GLN A 47 0.68 -11.99 7.59
CA GLN A 47 -0.22 -13.04 8.06
C GLN A 47 -1.19 -13.44 6.94
N PRO A 48 -1.42 -14.74 6.71
CA PRO A 48 -2.45 -15.21 5.80
C PRO A 48 -3.83 -14.66 6.18
N VAL A 49 -4.67 -14.37 5.19
CA VAL A 49 -6.06 -14.00 5.44
C VAL A 49 -6.81 -15.22 5.95
N ASP A 50 -7.36 -15.09 7.16
CA ASP A 50 -8.25 -16.09 7.74
C ASP A 50 -9.68 -15.90 7.19
N PRO A 51 -10.23 -16.85 6.41
CA PRO A 51 -11.59 -16.75 5.90
C PRO A 51 -12.65 -16.80 7.01
N GLY A 52 -12.36 -17.42 8.17
CA GLY A 52 -13.26 -17.46 9.31
C GLY A 52 -13.38 -16.11 10.03
N ARG A 53 -12.30 -15.31 9.98
CA ARG A 53 -12.26 -13.99 10.61
C ARG A 53 -11.29 -13.04 9.91
N ILE A 54 -11.76 -12.40 8.84
CA ILE A 54 -10.98 -11.36 8.16
C ILE A 54 -10.84 -10.13 9.08
N ASP A 55 -9.63 -9.86 9.57
CA ASP A 55 -9.24 -8.59 10.20
C ASP A 55 -9.44 -7.41 9.22
N GLN A 56 -10.58 -6.72 9.37
CA GLN A 56 -10.98 -5.62 8.49
C GLN A 56 -10.05 -4.41 8.62
N ALA A 57 -9.53 -4.14 9.82
CA ALA A 57 -8.67 -2.97 10.06
C ALA A 57 -7.32 -3.16 9.37
N ARG A 58 -6.73 -4.35 9.50
CA ARG A 58 -5.48 -4.71 8.83
C ARG A 58 -5.63 -4.76 7.31
N LEU A 59 -6.72 -5.33 6.81
CA LEU A 59 -7.03 -5.32 5.39
C LEU A 59 -7.12 -3.89 4.85
N ASN A 60 -7.90 -3.03 5.53
CA ASN A 60 -8.06 -1.64 5.14
C ASN A 60 -6.72 -0.90 5.14
N ALA A 61 -5.93 -1.03 6.21
CA ALA A 61 -4.62 -0.41 6.31
C ALA A 61 -3.68 -0.86 5.17
N ALA A 62 -3.66 -2.15 4.84
CA ALA A 62 -2.84 -2.67 3.74
C ALA A 62 -3.27 -2.16 2.37
N ILE A 63 -4.57 -2.14 2.08
CA ILE A 63 -5.08 -1.64 0.79
C ILE A 63 -4.85 -0.14 0.67
N VAL A 64 -5.12 0.64 1.71
CA VAL A 64 -4.88 2.09 1.70
C VAL A 64 -3.40 2.42 1.53
N ALA A 65 -2.50 1.66 2.16
CA ALA A 65 -1.06 1.83 1.97
C ALA A 65 -0.63 1.60 0.51
N GLU A 66 -1.14 0.55 -0.13
CA GLU A 66 -0.86 0.25 -1.54
C GLU A 66 -1.46 1.32 -2.49
N VAL A 67 -2.68 1.78 -2.22
CA VAL A 67 -3.31 2.86 -3.00
C VAL A 67 -2.56 4.18 -2.82
N ASN A 68 -2.16 4.54 -1.60
CA ASN A 68 -1.40 5.76 -1.34
C ASN A 68 0.02 5.71 -1.94
N TYR A 69 0.64 4.53 -2.01
CA TYR A 69 1.88 4.35 -2.77
C TYR A 69 1.65 4.66 -4.26
N LEU A 70 0.58 4.13 -4.88
CA LEU A 70 0.26 4.39 -6.28
C LEU A 70 -0.08 5.87 -6.53
N ARG A 71 -0.81 6.51 -5.62
CA ARG A 71 -1.13 7.95 -5.68
C ARG A 71 0.12 8.81 -5.58
N CYS A 72 1.02 8.51 -4.63
CA CYS A 72 2.30 9.20 -4.52
C CYS A 72 3.12 9.11 -5.82
N ARG A 73 3.18 7.92 -6.45
CA ARG A 73 3.86 7.70 -7.73
C ARG A 73 3.27 8.53 -8.88
N LYS A 74 2.09 9.14 -8.69
CA LYS A 74 1.40 10.04 -9.61
C LYS A 74 1.34 11.49 -9.11
N GLY A 75 2.07 11.83 -8.04
CA GLY A 75 2.07 13.18 -7.47
C GLY A 75 0.77 13.56 -6.76
N LEU A 76 -0.08 12.58 -6.40
CA LEU A 76 -1.36 12.82 -5.74
C LEU A 76 -1.25 12.69 -4.22
N SER A 77 -2.00 13.53 -3.50
CA SER A 77 -2.10 13.48 -2.04
C SER A 77 -2.62 12.15 -1.53
N ARG A 78 -2.11 11.75 -0.37
CA ARG A 78 -2.55 10.54 0.36
C ARG A 78 -4.01 10.66 0.78
N LEU A 79 -4.72 9.54 0.77
CA LEU A 79 -6.09 9.41 1.28
C LEU A 79 -6.05 9.04 2.77
N ALA A 80 -6.89 9.69 3.56
CA ALA A 80 -7.19 9.30 4.94
C ALA A 80 -8.14 8.10 4.97
N ALA A 81 -8.16 7.35 6.08
CA ALA A 81 -8.93 6.10 6.19
C ALA A 81 -9.89 6.10 7.41
N PRO A 82 -10.96 6.90 7.39
CA PRO A 82 -11.89 6.95 8.53
C PRO A 82 -12.62 5.61 8.71
N ALA A 83 -12.73 5.16 9.96
CA ALA A 83 -13.38 3.90 10.31
C ALA A 83 -14.83 3.80 9.80
N GLY A 84 -15.55 4.92 9.70
CA GLY A 84 -16.91 4.98 9.15
C GLY A 84 -16.99 4.50 7.69
N LEU A 85 -16.07 4.93 6.82
CA LEU A 85 -16.02 4.48 5.43
C LEU A 85 -15.65 3.00 5.33
N GLN A 86 -14.69 2.55 6.13
CA GLN A 86 -14.34 1.14 6.21
C GLN A 86 -15.55 0.28 6.61
N LYS A 87 -16.30 0.70 7.63
CA LYS A 87 -17.47 -0.04 8.14
C LYS A 87 -18.55 -0.21 7.07
N VAL A 88 -18.85 0.85 6.30
CA VAL A 88 -19.87 0.77 5.23
C VAL A 88 -19.38 -0.05 4.04
N ALA A 89 -18.10 0.04 3.68
CA ALA A 89 -17.49 -0.78 2.65
C ALA A 89 -17.53 -2.28 3.02
N ALA A 90 -17.15 -2.62 4.25
CA ALA A 90 -17.25 -3.99 4.76
C ALA A 90 -18.71 -4.49 4.79
N GLY A 91 -19.67 -3.59 5.05
CA GLY A 91 -21.10 -3.88 4.96
C GLY A 91 -21.52 -4.34 3.56
N HIS A 92 -21.10 -3.60 2.53
CA HIS A 92 -21.41 -3.94 1.13
C HIS A 92 -20.71 -5.22 0.68
N ALA A 93 -19.44 -5.41 1.05
CA ALA A 93 -18.72 -6.65 0.78
C ALA A 93 -19.42 -7.86 1.40
N ARG A 94 -19.91 -7.76 2.64
CA ARG A 94 -20.71 -8.81 3.30
C ARG A 94 -22.05 -9.06 2.61
N TRP A 95 -22.67 -8.02 2.06
CA TRP A 95 -23.90 -8.18 1.29
C TRP A 95 -23.63 -8.91 -0.03
N MET A 96 -22.61 -8.49 -0.79
CA MET A 96 -22.20 -9.13 -2.05
C MET A 96 -21.81 -10.60 -1.85
N ALA A 97 -21.03 -10.92 -0.81
CA ALA A 97 -20.65 -12.29 -0.49
C ALA A 97 -21.88 -13.17 -0.18
N ARG A 98 -22.83 -12.66 0.61
CA ARG A 98 -24.09 -13.38 0.91
C ARG A 98 -24.96 -13.57 -0.32
N ALA A 99 -25.06 -12.54 -1.17
CA ALA A 99 -25.85 -12.57 -2.40
C ALA A 99 -25.15 -13.33 -3.54
N GLY A 100 -23.85 -13.65 -3.42
CA GLY A 100 -23.06 -14.28 -4.49
C GLY A 100 -22.84 -13.39 -5.71
N THR A 101 -23.14 -12.09 -5.65
CA THR A 101 -23.12 -11.18 -6.81
C THR A 101 -22.13 -10.03 -6.63
N LEU A 102 -21.41 -9.69 -7.71
CA LEU A 102 -20.51 -8.53 -7.75
C LEU A 102 -21.26 -7.36 -8.39
N THR A 103 -21.73 -6.42 -7.57
CA THR A 103 -22.51 -5.27 -8.03
C THR A 103 -22.32 -4.06 -7.12
N HIS A 104 -22.43 -2.87 -7.69
CA HIS A 104 -22.43 -1.61 -6.94
C HIS A 104 -23.76 -1.34 -6.22
N THR A 105 -24.84 -2.00 -6.62
CA THR A 105 -26.19 -1.77 -6.11
C THR A 105 -26.64 -2.92 -5.20
N SER A 106 -27.05 -2.58 -3.97
CA SER A 106 -27.66 -3.52 -3.03
C SER A 106 -29.14 -3.22 -2.81
N ASN A 107 -29.84 -4.12 -2.15
CA ASN A 107 -31.20 -3.89 -1.64
C ASN A 107 -31.21 -3.31 -0.21
N GLN A 108 -30.06 -2.93 0.35
CA GLN A 108 -29.98 -2.41 1.71
C GLN A 108 -30.48 -0.95 1.77
N SER A 109 -31.56 -0.71 2.50
CA SER A 109 -32.10 0.64 2.70
C SER A 109 -31.04 1.61 3.24
N GLY A 110 -30.99 2.81 2.67
CA GLY A 110 -29.98 3.84 2.99
C GLY A 110 -28.54 3.51 2.57
N ARG A 111 -28.29 2.36 1.91
CA ARG A 111 -26.96 1.89 1.47
C ARG A 111 -26.98 1.18 0.11
N ARG A 112 -28.00 1.45 -0.71
CA ARG A 112 -28.20 0.78 -2.00
C ARG A 112 -27.09 1.14 -2.98
N THR A 113 -26.77 2.43 -3.10
CA THR A 113 -25.75 2.94 -4.04
C THR A 113 -24.45 3.33 -3.32
N PRO A 114 -23.32 3.46 -4.06
CA PRO A 114 -22.08 4.01 -3.51
C PRO A 114 -22.29 5.35 -2.80
N GLN A 115 -23.05 6.25 -3.42
CA GLN A 115 -23.35 7.56 -2.85
C GLN A 115 -24.08 7.44 -1.51
N GLN A 116 -25.11 6.59 -1.43
CA GLN A 116 -25.85 6.36 -0.18
C GLN A 116 -24.96 5.77 0.91
N ARG A 117 -24.06 4.82 0.57
CA ARG A 117 -23.09 4.28 1.53
C ARG A 117 -22.19 5.37 2.09
N VAL A 118 -21.63 6.21 1.22
CA VAL A 118 -20.80 7.34 1.65
C VAL A 118 -21.63 8.33 2.47
N VAL A 119 -22.86 8.68 2.08
CA VAL A 119 -23.80 9.55 2.83
C VAL A 119 -24.19 8.98 4.20
N SER A 120 -24.25 7.66 4.35
CA SER A 120 -24.57 7.04 5.65
C SER A 120 -23.48 7.21 6.72
N THR A 121 -22.31 7.79 6.38
CA THR A 121 -21.18 7.99 7.32
C THR A 121 -21.13 9.34 8.06
N GLY A 122 -22.09 10.25 7.86
CA GLY A 122 -22.04 11.61 8.44
C GLY A 122 -21.12 12.69 7.83
N LEU A 123 -20.20 12.39 6.89
CA LEU A 123 -19.34 13.38 6.18
C LEU A 123 -20.10 14.58 5.52
N VAL A 124 -19.48 15.72 5.21
CA VAL A 124 -20.19 16.87 4.57
C VAL A 124 -19.57 17.14 3.20
N ARG A 125 -20.42 17.21 2.15
CA ARG A 125 -20.06 17.18 0.70
C ARG A 125 -19.23 15.96 0.32
N ARG A 126 -19.84 15.03 -0.42
CA ARG A 126 -19.32 13.66 -0.52
C ARG A 126 -19.28 13.20 -1.96
N MET A 127 -18.26 13.61 -2.71
CA MET A 127 -17.89 12.87 -3.92
C MET A 127 -17.85 11.38 -3.54
N GLY A 128 -18.68 10.54 -4.16
CA GLY A 128 -18.82 9.13 -3.80
C GLY A 128 -18.49 8.27 -5.00
N SER A 129 -17.33 7.63 -4.99
CA SER A 129 -17.02 6.58 -5.95
C SER A 129 -16.72 5.27 -5.24
N GLU A 130 -16.75 4.18 -6.01
CA GLU A 130 -16.53 2.85 -5.46
C GLU A 130 -15.78 1.98 -6.46
N ASN A 131 -14.82 1.23 -5.93
CA ASN A 131 -14.27 0.06 -6.59
C ASN A 131 -14.75 -1.19 -5.87
N ILE A 132 -15.08 -2.23 -6.62
CA ILE A 132 -15.40 -3.55 -6.08
C ILE A 132 -14.53 -4.61 -6.76
N ALA A 133 -14.30 -5.72 -6.08
CA ALA A 133 -13.60 -6.87 -6.64
C ALA A 133 -14.15 -8.17 -6.06
N LYS A 134 -14.04 -9.25 -6.83
CA LYS A 134 -14.17 -10.62 -6.36
C LYS A 134 -12.91 -11.36 -6.78
N VAL A 135 -12.15 -11.84 -5.82
CA VAL A 135 -10.85 -12.51 -6.05
C VAL A 135 -10.80 -13.82 -5.27
N SER A 136 -9.95 -14.74 -5.68
CA SER A 136 -9.71 -16.00 -4.98
C SER A 136 -9.11 -15.76 -3.58
N LEU A 137 -9.45 -16.58 -2.60
CA LEU A 137 -8.79 -16.56 -1.27
C LEU A 137 -7.30 -16.95 -1.39
N TYR A 138 -7.02 -17.91 -2.27
CA TYR A 138 -5.68 -18.32 -2.66
C TYR A 138 -5.16 -17.44 -3.79
N ARG A 139 -3.82 -17.36 -3.92
CA ARG A 139 -3.14 -16.54 -4.94
C ARG A 139 -3.26 -17.09 -6.37
N LEU A 140 -4.40 -17.72 -6.68
CA LEU A 140 -4.69 -18.40 -7.95
C LEU A 140 -4.79 -17.39 -9.09
N ASP A 141 -5.39 -16.23 -8.84
CA ASP A 141 -5.60 -15.20 -9.86
C ASP A 141 -4.30 -14.44 -10.23
N GLU A 142 -3.20 -14.70 -9.49
CA GLU A 142 -1.86 -14.21 -9.80
C GLU A 142 -1.08 -15.16 -10.72
N VAL A 143 -1.51 -16.42 -10.83
CA VAL A 143 -0.78 -17.49 -11.52
C VAL A 143 -1.65 -18.06 -12.62
N GLY A 144 -1.38 -17.64 -13.87
CA GLY A 144 -2.29 -17.90 -15.00
C GLY A 144 -2.77 -19.35 -15.12
N ARG A 145 -1.86 -20.33 -15.09
CA ARG A 145 -2.20 -21.77 -15.05
C ARG A 145 -1.76 -22.36 -13.71
N PHE A 146 -2.67 -23.08 -13.05
CA PHE A 146 -2.40 -23.82 -11.82
C PHE A 146 -3.00 -25.23 -11.89
N GLN A 147 -2.51 -26.09 -11.00
CA GLN A 147 -2.96 -27.46 -10.80
C GLN A 147 -3.69 -27.56 -9.45
N ILE A 148 -4.82 -28.26 -9.44
CA ILE A 148 -5.49 -28.67 -8.21
C ILE A 148 -4.87 -30.00 -7.81
N LYS A 149 -4.05 -30.01 -6.74
CA LYS A 149 -3.42 -31.23 -6.24
C LYS A 149 -4.39 -32.04 -5.37
N ASN A 150 -5.19 -31.34 -4.57
CA ASN A 150 -6.27 -31.90 -3.79
C ASN A 150 -7.29 -30.81 -3.48
N ALA A 151 -8.54 -31.00 -3.91
CA ALA A 151 -9.59 -29.99 -3.77
C ALA A 151 -10.11 -29.87 -2.33
N GLU A 152 -10.21 -30.98 -1.59
CA GLU A 152 -10.74 -31.05 -0.23
C GLU A 152 -9.87 -30.30 0.78
N SER A 153 -8.55 -30.41 0.62
CA SER A 153 -7.55 -29.74 1.47
C SER A 153 -7.08 -28.39 0.91
N CYS A 154 -7.69 -27.90 -0.17
CA CYS A 154 -7.32 -26.64 -0.82
C CYS A 154 -5.83 -26.57 -1.20
N SER A 155 -5.32 -27.67 -1.78
CA SER A 155 -3.93 -27.79 -2.20
C SER A 155 -3.80 -27.46 -3.69
N PHE A 156 -3.12 -26.37 -3.98
CA PHE A 156 -2.89 -25.86 -5.33
C PHE A 156 -1.39 -25.71 -5.59
N ALA A 157 -0.98 -25.93 -6.84
CA ALA A 157 0.38 -25.70 -7.27
C ALA A 157 0.45 -24.98 -8.61
N THR A 158 1.52 -24.24 -8.86
CA THR A 158 1.83 -23.69 -10.18
C THR A 158 2.15 -24.82 -11.17
N ALA A 159 2.26 -24.48 -12.46
CA ALA A 159 2.63 -25.45 -13.50
C ALA A 159 3.99 -26.15 -13.24
N ASN A 160 4.93 -25.47 -12.58
CA ASN A 160 6.23 -26.03 -12.17
C ASN A 160 6.23 -26.67 -10.77
N GLY A 161 5.05 -26.91 -10.18
CA GLY A 161 4.91 -27.67 -8.93
C GLY A 161 5.05 -26.87 -7.62
N ASN A 162 5.29 -25.56 -7.67
CA ASN A 162 5.38 -24.74 -6.46
C ASN A 162 4.01 -24.57 -5.81
N ARG A 163 3.93 -24.76 -4.48
CA ARG A 163 2.68 -24.57 -3.73
C ARG A 163 2.16 -23.14 -3.84
N ILE A 164 0.86 -23.00 -4.07
CA ILE A 164 0.16 -21.70 -4.06
C ILE A 164 -0.57 -21.57 -2.73
N GLY A 165 -0.14 -20.61 -1.91
CA GLY A 165 -0.75 -20.32 -0.61
C GLY A 165 -1.95 -19.37 -0.69
N ARG A 166 -2.61 -19.21 0.46
CA ARG A 166 -3.57 -18.11 0.69
C ARG A 166 -2.89 -16.76 0.49
N HIS A 167 -3.67 -15.76 0.12
CA HIS A 167 -3.18 -14.39 0.22
C HIS A 167 -2.82 -14.05 1.68
N THR A 168 -1.75 -13.29 1.85
CA THR A 168 -1.54 -12.49 3.06
C THR A 168 -2.26 -11.16 2.92
N TYR A 169 -2.45 -10.41 3.99
CA TYR A 169 -3.04 -9.06 3.89
C TYR A 169 -2.26 -8.17 2.92
N SER A 170 -0.93 -8.21 2.97
CA SER A 170 -0.07 -7.44 2.07
C SER A 170 -0.12 -7.95 0.62
N SER A 171 -0.16 -9.27 0.38
CA SER A 171 -0.25 -9.77 -1.01
C SER A 171 -1.63 -9.51 -1.61
N LEU A 172 -2.71 -9.69 -0.85
CA LEU A 172 -4.07 -9.35 -1.28
C LEU A 172 -4.18 -7.87 -1.62
N ALA A 173 -3.69 -7.01 -0.74
CA ALA A 173 -3.75 -5.56 -0.94
C ALA A 173 -3.02 -5.12 -2.22
N ARG A 174 -1.81 -5.65 -2.43
CA ARG A 174 -1.02 -5.37 -3.63
C ARG A 174 -1.70 -5.86 -4.89
N TYR A 175 -2.26 -7.07 -4.85
CA TYR A 175 -2.97 -7.66 -5.98
C TYR A 175 -4.19 -6.83 -6.36
N VAL A 176 -5.06 -6.53 -5.39
CA VAL A 176 -6.32 -5.80 -5.60
C VAL A 176 -6.07 -4.35 -6.02
N ALA A 177 -5.13 -3.65 -5.38
CA ALA A 177 -4.77 -2.29 -5.79
C ALA A 177 -4.22 -2.26 -7.23
N ARG A 178 -3.43 -3.25 -7.63
CA ARG A 178 -2.93 -3.39 -9.01
C ARG A 178 -4.03 -3.76 -9.99
N LEU A 179 -4.94 -4.65 -9.62
CA LEU A 179 -6.09 -5.05 -10.43
C LEU A 179 -6.94 -3.81 -10.78
N TRP A 180 -7.30 -3.02 -9.77
CA TRP A 180 -8.01 -1.76 -9.98
C TRP A 180 -7.18 -0.72 -10.73
N TYR A 181 -5.89 -0.58 -10.40
CA TYR A 181 -5.01 0.32 -11.13
C TYR A 181 -4.83 -0.07 -12.59
N ASN A 182 -4.97 -1.34 -12.98
CA ASN A 182 -4.85 -1.76 -14.37
C ASN A 182 -6.16 -1.60 -15.17
N SER A 183 -7.30 -1.45 -14.50
CA SER A 183 -8.58 -1.16 -15.15
C SER A 183 -8.81 0.34 -15.28
N SER A 184 -9.11 0.84 -16.48
CA SER A 184 -9.33 2.28 -16.71
C SER A 184 -10.44 2.86 -15.83
N ALA A 185 -11.57 2.15 -15.69
CA ALA A 185 -12.69 2.60 -14.87
C ALA A 185 -12.34 2.71 -13.39
N HIS A 186 -11.71 1.68 -12.82
CA HIS A 186 -11.34 1.66 -11.40
C HIS A 186 -10.16 2.58 -11.08
N ARG A 187 -9.20 2.70 -12.01
CA ARG A 187 -8.06 3.62 -11.89
C ARG A 187 -8.50 5.07 -11.76
N ARG A 188 -9.57 5.48 -12.47
CA ARG A 188 -10.12 6.84 -12.33
C ARG A 188 -10.50 7.16 -10.88
N ASN A 189 -11.10 6.21 -10.16
CA ASN A 189 -11.45 6.40 -8.75
C ASN A 189 -10.21 6.49 -7.85
N LEU A 190 -9.23 5.60 -8.06
CA LEU A 190 -7.98 5.60 -7.28
C LEU A 190 -7.18 6.90 -7.45
N MET A 191 -7.21 7.47 -8.65
CA MET A 191 -6.42 8.64 -9.04
C MET A 191 -7.24 9.94 -9.04
N ASP A 192 -8.48 9.92 -8.56
CA ASP A 192 -9.29 11.15 -8.51
C ASP A 192 -8.63 12.14 -7.54
N GLY A 193 -8.22 13.29 -8.06
CA GLY A 193 -7.60 14.37 -7.31
C GLY A 193 -8.56 15.07 -6.34
N ARG A 194 -9.87 14.79 -6.41
CA ARG A 194 -10.88 15.28 -5.47
C ARG A 194 -11.04 14.36 -4.26
N ALA A 195 -10.72 13.06 -4.37
CA ALA A 195 -10.79 12.14 -3.25
C ALA A 195 -9.81 12.54 -2.14
N ARG A 196 -10.28 12.55 -0.89
CA ARG A 196 -9.51 12.87 0.33
C ARG A 196 -9.50 11.70 1.31
N MET A 197 -10.50 10.84 1.24
CA MET A 197 -10.72 9.73 2.15
C MET A 197 -11.08 8.47 1.38
N THR A 198 -10.76 7.32 1.95
CA THR A 198 -11.21 6.02 1.46
C THR A 198 -11.43 5.04 2.60
N GLY A 199 -12.25 4.03 2.38
CA GLY A 199 -12.36 2.90 3.29
C GLY A 199 -12.61 1.62 2.50
N THR A 200 -11.93 0.56 2.89
CA THR A 200 -12.02 -0.75 2.26
C THR A 200 -12.47 -1.79 3.27
N GLY A 201 -13.33 -2.70 2.81
CA GLY A 201 -13.73 -3.87 3.58
C GLY A 201 -13.93 -5.08 2.68
N ALA A 202 -13.94 -6.26 3.30
CA ALA A 202 -14.10 -7.51 2.58
C ALA A 202 -14.97 -8.52 3.32
N SER A 203 -15.47 -9.50 2.57
CA SER A 203 -16.15 -10.67 3.09
C SER A 203 -15.81 -11.89 2.27
N TYR A 204 -15.68 -13.03 2.95
CA TYR A 204 -15.46 -14.32 2.34
C TYR A 204 -16.79 -14.95 1.90
N ASP A 205 -16.77 -15.64 0.76
CA ASP A 205 -17.83 -16.52 0.28
C ASP A 205 -17.26 -17.93 0.03
N ALA A 206 -17.62 -18.87 0.92
CA ALA A 206 -17.18 -20.26 0.87
C ALA A 206 -17.72 -21.04 -0.33
N ARG A 207 -18.82 -20.58 -0.95
CA ARG A 207 -19.41 -21.21 -2.14
C ARG A 207 -18.60 -20.94 -3.41
N GLY A 208 -17.62 -20.02 -3.34
CA GLY A 208 -16.72 -19.75 -4.44
C GLY A 208 -15.87 -20.97 -4.83
N ARG A 209 -15.53 -21.07 -6.11
CA ARG A 209 -14.64 -22.11 -6.62
C ARG A 209 -13.29 -22.09 -5.89
N ASN A 210 -12.62 -23.24 -5.87
CA ASN A 210 -11.24 -23.36 -5.37
C ASN A 210 -11.06 -22.81 -3.95
N CYS A 211 -11.95 -23.22 -3.05
CA CYS A 211 -11.96 -22.82 -1.64
C CYS A 211 -12.31 -21.36 -1.38
N GLY A 212 -13.26 -20.86 -2.17
CA GLY A 212 -13.96 -19.62 -1.90
C GLY A 212 -13.29 -18.36 -2.43
N ASN A 213 -14.11 -17.31 -2.48
CA ASN A 213 -13.73 -16.00 -2.98
C ASN A 213 -13.79 -14.95 -1.87
N ILE A 214 -13.05 -13.87 -2.02
CA ILE A 214 -13.14 -12.66 -1.23
C ILE A 214 -13.81 -11.59 -2.07
N TYR A 215 -14.95 -11.09 -1.59
CA TYR A 215 -15.59 -9.88 -2.10
C TYR A 215 -15.00 -8.68 -1.39
N ILE A 216 -14.61 -7.65 -2.13
CA ILE A 216 -13.94 -6.46 -1.61
C ILE A 216 -14.67 -5.22 -2.14
N THR A 217 -14.87 -4.25 -1.25
CA THR A 217 -15.42 -2.93 -1.60
C THR A 217 -14.49 -1.86 -1.10
N GLN A 218 -14.20 -0.85 -1.92
CA GLN A 218 -13.49 0.36 -1.55
C GLN A 218 -14.32 1.57 -1.93
N ASN A 219 -14.75 2.34 -0.92
CA ASN A 219 -15.46 3.60 -1.11
C ASN A 219 -14.47 4.77 -1.01
N PHE A 220 -14.71 5.83 -1.79
CA PHE A 220 -13.97 7.08 -1.73
C PHE A 220 -14.89 8.23 -1.32
N ALA A 221 -14.33 9.20 -0.59
CA ALA A 221 -14.99 10.44 -0.24
C ALA A 221 -14.05 11.63 -0.45
N GLY A 222 -14.59 12.79 -0.80
CA GLY A 222 -13.87 14.05 -1.01
C GLY A 222 -14.83 15.23 -1.10
#